data_AF-A0A1S8BNP6-F1
#
_entry.id   AF-A0A1S8BNP6-F1
#
_cell.length_a   1.000
_cell.length_b   1.000
_cell.length_c   1.000
_cell.angle_alpha   90.00
_cell.angle_beta   90.00
_cell.angle_gamma   90.00
#
_symmetry.space_group_name_H-M   'P 1'
#
loop_
_entity.id
_entity.type
_entity.pdbx_description
1 polymer ?
#
loop_
_entity_poly.entity_id
_entity_poly.type
_entity_poly.pdbx_seq_one_letter_code
_entity_poly.pdbx_strand_id
1 'polypeptide(L)' 'TDAAVQAAKAIIQQQIRRLNDYNEMRDVGQELMGIIAESRGVRIKEVQEEFGISAND' A
#
# COMPACT_ATOMS: atom_id res chain seq x y z
N THR A 1 -9.29 9.84 -33.74
CA THR A 1 -8.88 10.64 -32.57
C THR A 1 -9.59 10.20 -31.30
N ASP A 2 -10.90 9.90 -31.35
CA ASP A 2 -11.67 9.47 -30.18
C ASP A 2 -11.18 8.15 -29.53
N ALA A 3 -10.90 7.12 -30.35
CA ALA A 3 -10.44 5.82 -29.86
C ALA A 3 -9.11 5.87 -29.06
N ALA A 4 -8.17 6.73 -29.48
CA ALA A 4 -6.90 6.89 -28.78
C ALA A 4 -7.08 7.57 -27.41
N VAL A 5 -7.99 8.53 -27.31
CA VAL A 5 -8.33 9.22 -26.05
C VAL A 5 -9.03 8.26 -25.08
N GLN A 6 -9.92 7.39 -25.58
CA GLN A 6 -10.58 6.39 -24.73
C GLN A 6 -9.59 5.32 -24.22
N ALA A 7 -8.66 4.86 -25.06
CA ALA A 7 -7.60 3.94 -24.64
C ALA A 7 -6.71 4.56 -23.55
N ALA A 8 -6.32 5.84 -23.72
CA ALA A 8 -5.53 6.55 -22.70
C ALA A 8 -6.27 6.68 -21.37
N LYS A 9 -7.57 6.99 -21.39
CA LYS A 9 -8.42 7.04 -20.18
C LYS A 9 -8.50 5.69 -19.49
N ALA A 10 -8.68 4.61 -20.25
CA ALA A 10 -8.73 3.25 -19.70
C ALA A 10 -7.42 2.87 -18.99
N ILE A 11 -6.27 3.20 -19.58
CA ILE A 11 -4.95 2.97 -18.99
C ILE A 11 -4.79 3.75 -17.67
N ILE A 12 -5.16 5.04 -17.66
CA ILE A 12 -5.09 5.86 -16.46
C ILE A 12 -5.98 5.29 -15.35
N GLN A 13 -7.22 4.91 -15.67
CA GLN A 13 -8.13 4.31 -14.71
C GLN A 13 -7.60 2.98 -14.17
N GLN A 14 -7.00 2.15 -15.01
CA GLN A 14 -6.37 0.90 -14.57
C GLN A 14 -5.23 1.18 -13.59
N GLN A 15 -4.43 2.21 -13.84
CA GLN A 15 -3.30 2.54 -12.99
C GLN A 15 -3.72 3.17 -11.67
N ILE A 16 -4.80 3.96 -11.67
CA ILE A 16 -5.43 4.46 -10.44
C ILE A 16 -5.93 3.29 -9.59
N ARG A 17 -6.60 2.30 -10.20
CA ARG A 17 -7.10 1.12 -9.47
C ARG A 17 -5.96 0.34 -8.84
N ARG A 18 -4.90 0.04 -9.59
CA ARG A 18 -3.73 -0.68 -9.06
C ARG A 18 -3.07 0.04 -7.89
N LEU A 19 -2.97 1.37 -7.95
CA LEU A 19 -2.41 2.16 -6.86
C LEU A 19 -3.33 2.12 -5.63
N ASN A 20 -4.63 2.18 -5.83
CA ASN A 20 -5.61 2.10 -4.75
C ASN A 20 -5.57 0.72 -4.06
N ASP A 21 -5.56 -0.36 -4.85
CA ASP A 21 -5.48 -1.73 -4.34
C ASP A 21 -4.17 -1.98 -3.56
N TYR A 22 -3.06 -1.42 -4.05
CA TYR A 22 -1.78 -1.47 -3.35
C TYR A 22 -1.84 -0.73 -2.00
N ASN A 23 -2.36 0.51 -2.00
CA ASN A 23 -2.46 1.31 -0.78
C ASN A 23 -3.36 0.62 0.25
N GLU A 24 -4.49 0.04 -0.17
CA GLU A 24 -5.41 -0.67 0.73
C GLU A 24 -4.72 -1.87 1.40
N MET A 25 -3.98 -2.68 0.62
CA MET A 25 -3.22 -3.80 1.20
C MET A 25 -2.13 -3.33 2.17
N ARG A 26 -1.42 -2.26 1.81
CA ARG A 26 -0.37 -1.70 2.67
C ARG A 26 -0.96 -1.17 3.98
N ASP A 27 -2.09 -0.46 3.92
CA ASP A 27 -2.71 0.14 5.09
C ASP A 27 -3.22 -0.93 6.08
N VAL A 28 -3.83 -2.02 5.58
CA VAL A 28 -4.19 -3.18 6.41
C VAL A 28 -2.95 -3.82 7.04
N GLY A 29 -1.86 -3.95 6.27
CA GLY A 29 -0.59 -4.47 6.79
C GLY A 29 0.00 -3.59 7.90
N GLN A 30 -0.06 -2.27 7.74
CA GLN A 30 0.40 -1.31 8.75
C GLN A 30 -0.47 -1.34 10.01
N GLU A 31 -1.79 -1.47 9.86
CA GLU A 31 -2.71 -1.62 11.00
C GLU A 31 -2.38 -2.90 11.81
N LEU A 32 -2.22 -4.04 11.13
CA LEU A 32 -1.83 -5.30 11.77
C LEU A 32 -0.47 -5.21 12.47
N MET A 33 0.51 -4.57 11.84
CA MET A 33 1.82 -4.32 12.47
C MET A 33 1.70 -3.42 13.71
N GLY A 34 0.79 -2.45 13.71
CA GLY A 34 0.47 -1.64 14.87
C GLY A 34 -0.02 -2.47 16.05
N ILE A 35 -0.96 -3.37 15.80
CA ILE A 35 -1.51 -4.30 16.80
C ILE A 35 -0.40 -5.23 17.34
N ILE A 36 0.47 -5.75 16.46
CA ILE A 36 1.60 -6.60 16.86
C ILE A 36 2.60 -5.83 17.72
N ALA A 37 2.93 -4.59 17.34
CA ALA A 37 3.86 -3.74 18.08
C ALA A 37 3.33 -3.40 19.47
N GLU A 38 2.04 -3.05 19.57
CA GLU A 38 1.35 -2.81 20.84
C GLU A 38 1.37 -4.07 21.73
N SER A 39 1.02 -5.23 21.17
CA SER A 39 1.04 -6.50 21.91
C SER A 39 2.44 -6.89 22.41
N ARG A 40 3.50 -6.49 21.71
CA ARG A 40 4.90 -6.78 22.07
C ARG A 40 5.51 -5.69 22.95
N GLY A 41 4.85 -4.55 23.13
CA GLY A 41 5.38 -3.40 23.86
C GLY A 41 6.59 -2.74 23.17
N VAL A 42 6.72 -2.90 21.86
CA VAL A 42 7.82 -2.34 21.04
C VAL A 42 7.28 -1.28 20.09
N ARG A 43 8.15 -0.51 19.45
CA ARG A 43 7.73 0.48 18.45
C ARG A 43 7.41 -0.22 17.13
N ILE A 44 6.41 0.30 16.40
CA ILE A 44 6.06 -0.17 15.04
C ILE A 44 7.29 -0.26 14.13
N LYS A 45 8.21 0.70 14.23
CA LYS A 45 9.46 0.70 13.44
C LYS A 45 10.32 -0.55 13.67
N GLU A 46 10.36 -1.07 14.90
CA GLU A 46 11.15 -2.26 15.24
C GLU A 46 10.52 -3.52 14.63
N VAL A 47 9.17 -3.57 14.60
CA VAL A 47 8.43 -4.62 13.90
C VAL A 47 8.62 -4.51 12.39
N GLN A 48 8.54 -3.29 11.82
CA GLN A 48 8.79 -3.07 10.40
C GLN A 48 10.19 -3.53 9.97
N GLU A 49 11.22 -3.21 10.76
CA GLU A 49 12.60 -3.67 10.52
C GLU A 49 12.73 -5.21 10.61
N GLU A 50 12.06 -5.86 11.57
CA GLU A 50 12.01 -7.32 11.71
C GLU A 50 11.38 -8.01 10.49
N PHE A 51 10.30 -7.44 9.96
CA PHE A 51 9.60 -7.95 8.78
C PHE A 51 10.22 -7.47 7.45
N GLY A 52 11.30 -6.69 7.49
CA GLY A 52 11.98 -6.18 6.31
C GLY A 52 11.18 -5.15 5.50
N ILE A 53 10.21 -4.48 6.14
CA ILE A 53 9.38 -3.43 5.53
C ILE A 53 10.05 -2.08 5.77
N SER A 54 10.33 -1.34 4.70
CA SER A 54 10.79 0.03 4.81
C SER A 54 9.60 0.97 4.94
N ALA A 55 9.70 2.01 5.79
CA ALA A 55 8.63 3.00 5.95
C ALA A 55 8.34 3.83 4.67
N ASN A 56 9.12 3.61 3.61
CA ASN A 56 9.03 4.32 2.33
C ASN A 56 8.41 3.47 1.19
N ASP A 57 8.01 2.23 1.47
CA ASP A 57 7.19 1.41 0.56
C ASP A 57 5.70 1.56 0.94
#